data_AF-A0A1I7HEM9-F1
#
_entry.id   AF-A0A1I7HEM9-F1
#
_cell.length_a   1.000
_cell.length_b   1.000
_cell.length_c   1.000
_cell.angle_alpha   90.00
_cell.angle_beta   90.00
_cell.angle_gamma   90.00
#
_symmetry.space_group_name_H-M   'P 1'
#
loop_
_entity.id
_entity.type
_entity.pdbx_description
1 polymer ?
#
loop_
_entity_poly.entity_id
_entity_poly.type
_entity_poly.pdbx_seq_one_letter_code
_entity_poly.pdbx_strand_id
1 'polypeptide(L)'
;MEDEIIKSINEYNKKLMIDEIQYADINENFPKFKAGKFNGAVVEEFKVHNSTDISNIIGDRYYINIGLEIYCRRIIMYIFISPTSDSTRNALISQTVFPTLLDYAEEYIDSPSYNIANHKFCFLNVINKKITSQMILRHMASLYIAGIDYIEVFPNHTLETKEVPRNIKEFLKVYAPDYSEYYNEENDIYNGLNYYVDFNNKIFKWKTHDFIHKLKESANGVDFNGSAEKFYWIEMLPISIFAYRCGYKIDYSEYSKFISTYKSKFSKKSDKFKRCETLLSYIDKYFI
;
A
#
# COMPACT_ATOMS: atom_id res chain seq x y z
N MET A 1 -8.32 2.96 -23.79
CA MET A 1 -7.89 2.59 -22.42
C MET A 1 -7.38 3.82 -21.70
N GLU A 2 -6.43 4.55 -22.27
CA GLU A 2 -5.92 5.82 -21.73
C GLU A 2 -7.02 6.86 -21.50
N ASP A 3 -7.89 7.09 -22.49
CA ASP A 3 -9.01 8.02 -22.35
C ASP A 3 -9.94 7.67 -21.18
N GLU A 4 -10.21 6.39 -20.96
CA GLU A 4 -11.03 5.93 -19.83
C GLU A 4 -10.31 6.13 -18.50
N ILE A 5 -8.99 5.97 -18.44
CA ILE A 5 -8.19 6.28 -17.25
C ILE A 5 -8.28 7.77 -16.93
N ILE A 6 -8.02 8.63 -17.93
CA ILE A 6 -8.07 10.09 -17.78
C ILE A 6 -9.46 10.52 -17.29
N LYS A 7 -10.50 10.04 -17.97
CA LYS A 7 -11.90 10.30 -17.62
C LYS A 7 -12.21 9.87 -16.18
N SER A 8 -11.85 8.65 -15.80
CA SER A 8 -12.14 8.11 -14.46
C SER A 8 -11.43 8.88 -13.35
N ILE A 9 -10.17 9.31 -13.57
CA ILE A 9 -9.43 10.14 -12.60
C ILE A 9 -10.08 11.53 -12.46
N ASN A 10 -10.48 12.14 -13.59
CA ASN A 10 -11.16 13.44 -13.57
C ASN A 10 -12.58 13.37 -12.99
N GLU A 11 -13.28 12.25 -13.14
CA GLU A 11 -14.57 12.00 -12.47
C GLU A 11 -14.39 11.83 -10.96
N TYR A 12 -13.35 11.12 -10.53
CA TYR A 12 -12.97 10.99 -9.12
C TYR A 12 -12.66 12.37 -8.50
N ASN A 13 -11.89 13.22 -9.20
CA ASN A 13 -11.61 14.57 -8.77
C ASN A 13 -11.40 15.53 -9.95
N LYS A 14 -12.44 16.34 -10.23
CA LYS A 14 -12.46 17.31 -11.34
C LYS A 14 -11.38 18.40 -11.25
N LYS A 15 -10.78 18.62 -10.06
CA LYS A 15 -9.70 19.59 -9.90
C LYS A 15 -8.35 19.10 -10.42
N LEU A 16 -8.21 17.79 -10.66
CA LEU A 16 -6.96 17.23 -11.19
C LEU A 16 -6.74 17.65 -12.65
N MET A 17 -7.83 17.76 -13.44
CA MET A 17 -7.78 18.18 -14.85
C MET A 17 -6.67 17.44 -15.62
N ILE A 18 -6.66 16.12 -15.53
CA ILE A 18 -5.69 15.29 -16.26
C ILE A 18 -5.96 15.46 -17.74
N ASP A 19 -4.94 15.90 -18.48
CA ASP A 19 -5.03 16.17 -19.91
C ASP A 19 -4.42 15.06 -20.76
N GLU A 20 -3.37 14.37 -20.27
CA GLU A 20 -2.67 13.32 -21.01
C GLU A 20 -1.98 12.28 -20.12
N ILE A 21 -1.55 11.17 -20.73
CA ILE A 21 -0.69 10.15 -20.12
C ILE A 21 0.65 10.12 -20.86
N GLN A 22 1.74 10.34 -20.14
CA GLN A 22 3.09 10.27 -20.69
C GLN A 22 3.80 8.98 -20.27
N TYR A 23 4.45 8.32 -21.23
CA TYR A 23 5.35 7.18 -20.99
C TYR A 23 6.79 7.66 -21.07
N ALA A 24 7.45 7.80 -19.92
CA ALA A 24 8.83 8.24 -19.82
C ALA A 24 9.54 7.54 -18.66
N ASP A 25 10.87 7.55 -18.66
CA ASP A 25 11.61 7.20 -17.46
C ASP A 25 11.41 8.30 -16.41
N ILE A 26 10.47 8.06 -15.50
CA ILE A 26 10.11 9.00 -14.45
C ILE A 26 11.29 9.38 -13.56
N ASN A 27 12.35 8.55 -13.49
CA ASN A 27 13.54 8.85 -12.69
C ASN A 27 14.38 9.98 -13.30
N GLU A 28 14.24 10.29 -14.60
CA GLU A 28 14.90 11.45 -15.21
C GLU A 28 14.39 12.77 -14.62
N ASN A 29 13.09 12.82 -14.30
CA ASN A 29 12.44 13.99 -13.72
C ASN A 29 12.36 13.91 -12.18
N PHE A 30 12.22 12.69 -11.64
CA PHE A 30 12.00 12.44 -10.22
C PHE A 30 12.87 11.26 -9.73
N PRO A 31 14.19 11.45 -9.49
CA PRO A 31 15.11 10.37 -9.12
C PRO A 31 14.76 9.61 -7.83
N LYS A 32 13.93 10.20 -6.96
CA LYS A 32 13.46 9.58 -5.71
C LYS A 32 12.17 8.77 -5.87
N PHE A 33 11.55 8.79 -7.05
CA PHE A 33 10.36 8.01 -7.31
C PHE A 33 10.68 6.52 -7.22
N LYS A 34 9.87 5.77 -6.47
CA LYS A 34 10.05 4.32 -6.33
C LYS A 34 9.31 3.64 -7.49
N ALA A 35 10.02 3.45 -8.60
CA ALA A 35 9.46 2.87 -9.81
C ALA A 35 9.16 1.37 -9.66
N GLY A 36 8.02 0.95 -10.17
CA GLY A 36 7.62 -0.46 -10.31
C GLY A 36 6.87 -0.65 -11.62
N LYS A 37 6.70 -1.92 -12.05
CA LYS A 37 6.10 -2.25 -13.35
C LYS A 37 4.68 -1.70 -13.54
N PHE A 38 3.95 -1.49 -12.45
CA PHE A 38 2.55 -1.10 -12.46
C PHE A 38 2.34 0.13 -11.58
N ASN A 39 3.25 1.09 -11.69
CA ASN A 39 3.30 2.28 -10.87
C ASN A 39 3.39 3.51 -11.77
N GLY A 40 2.81 4.61 -11.32
CA GLY A 40 2.89 5.90 -11.99
C GLY A 40 2.74 7.04 -10.99
N ALA A 41 2.62 8.25 -11.50
CA ALA A 41 2.33 9.43 -10.71
C ALA A 41 1.42 10.38 -11.48
N VAL A 42 0.59 11.13 -10.76
CA VAL A 42 -0.02 12.35 -11.29
C VAL A 42 0.96 13.48 -11.06
N VAL A 43 1.33 14.15 -12.15
CA VAL A 43 2.27 15.25 -12.16
C VAL A 43 1.51 16.51 -12.56
N GLU A 44 1.61 17.54 -11.74
CA GLU A 44 1.14 18.87 -12.10
C GLU A 44 2.29 19.63 -12.77
N GLU A 45 2.00 20.29 -13.88
CA GLU A 45 2.93 21.14 -14.61
C GLU A 45 2.40 22.58 -14.66
N PHE A 46 3.24 23.56 -14.33
CA PHE A 46 2.88 24.97 -14.42
C PHE A 46 4.09 25.85 -14.78
N LYS A 47 3.83 26.93 -15.51
CA LYS A 47 4.84 27.88 -15.95
C LYS A 47 5.37 28.73 -14.78
N VAL A 48 6.68 28.97 -14.76
CA VAL A 48 7.37 29.77 -13.74
C VAL A 48 7.97 31.01 -14.40
N HIS A 49 7.72 32.19 -13.81
CA HIS A 49 8.02 33.47 -14.46
C HIS A 49 9.30 34.17 -14.01
N ASN A 50 10.03 33.65 -13.02
CA ASN A 50 11.30 34.23 -12.57
C ASN A 50 12.10 33.18 -11.81
N SER A 51 13.26 32.80 -12.34
CA SER A 51 14.19 31.99 -11.57
C SER A 51 15.60 32.14 -12.13
N THR A 52 16.36 33.02 -11.50
CA THR A 52 17.74 33.33 -11.87
C THR A 52 18.74 32.24 -11.49
N ASP A 53 18.34 31.24 -10.72
CA ASP A 53 19.14 30.04 -10.44
C ASP A 53 18.18 28.91 -10.11
N ILE A 54 17.97 27.96 -11.03
CA ILE A 54 17.29 26.72 -10.69
C ILE A 54 18.29 25.58 -10.85
N SER A 55 18.73 25.03 -9.73
CA SER A 55 19.14 23.62 -9.74
C SER A 55 17.96 22.79 -10.25
N ASN A 56 18.19 21.91 -11.22
CA ASN A 56 17.13 21.14 -11.90
C ASN A 56 16.12 20.43 -10.97
N ILE A 57 16.49 20.23 -9.69
CA ILE A 57 15.63 19.65 -8.64
C ILE A 57 15.72 20.52 -7.38
N ILE A 58 14.57 20.95 -6.82
CA ILE A 58 14.45 21.49 -5.46
C ILE A 58 13.33 20.75 -4.73
N GLY A 59 13.69 19.83 -3.82
CA GLY A 59 12.71 18.96 -3.16
C GLY A 59 11.98 18.07 -4.17
N ASP A 60 10.65 18.12 -4.18
CA ASP A 60 9.79 17.37 -5.11
C ASP A 60 9.49 18.12 -6.43
N ARG A 61 10.17 19.25 -6.68
CA ARG A 61 9.97 20.08 -7.86
C ARG A 61 11.10 19.88 -8.87
N TYR A 62 10.71 19.58 -10.10
CA TYR A 62 11.60 19.43 -11.23
C TYR A 62 11.33 20.53 -12.25
N TYR A 63 12.39 21.15 -12.78
CA TYR A 63 12.26 22.26 -13.70
C TYR A 63 12.75 21.88 -15.09
N ILE A 64 11.92 22.15 -16.10
CA ILE A 64 12.25 21.93 -17.51
C ILE A 64 12.22 23.24 -18.29
N ASN A 65 13.11 23.34 -19.26
CA ASN A 65 13.14 24.44 -20.21
C ASN A 65 12.53 23.98 -21.52
N ILE A 66 11.44 24.61 -21.94
CA ILE A 66 10.81 24.41 -23.24
C ILE A 66 10.92 25.74 -24.01
N GLY A 67 11.93 25.85 -24.86
CA GLY A 67 12.26 27.10 -25.55
C GLY A 67 12.72 28.18 -24.57
N LEU A 68 11.97 29.28 -24.48
CA LEU A 68 12.23 30.39 -23.55
C LEU A 68 11.43 30.29 -22.24
N GLU A 69 10.61 29.26 -22.12
CA GLU A 69 9.70 29.09 -20.99
C GLU A 69 10.23 28.04 -20.03
N ILE A 70 10.08 28.32 -18.73
CA ILE A 70 10.44 27.41 -17.65
C ILE A 70 9.16 26.84 -17.08
N TYR A 71 9.07 25.53 -17.04
CA TYR A 71 7.96 24.80 -16.41
C TYR A 71 8.46 24.09 -15.16
N CYS A 72 7.65 24.11 -14.11
CA CYS A 72 7.84 23.30 -12.92
C CYS A 72 6.89 22.11 -12.97
N ARG A 73 7.44 20.92 -12.81
CA ARG A 73 6.73 19.66 -12.62
C ARG A 73 6.81 19.24 -11.16
N ARG A 74 5.68 18.83 -10.56
CA ARG A 74 5.66 18.23 -9.22
C ARG A 74 4.73 17.03 -9.17
N ILE A 75 5.14 16.00 -8.44
CA ILE A 75 4.24 14.87 -8.12
C ILE A 75 3.22 15.36 -7.09
N ILE A 76 1.95 15.04 -7.32
CA ILE A 76 0.86 15.34 -6.37
C ILE A 76 0.14 14.08 -5.88
N MET A 77 0.31 12.94 -6.57
CA MET A 77 -0.28 11.66 -6.20
C MET A 77 0.52 10.50 -6.82
N TYR A 78 0.72 9.43 -6.06
CA TYR A 78 1.30 8.19 -6.53
C TYR A 78 0.19 7.25 -7.01
N ILE A 79 0.42 6.57 -8.13
CA ILE A 79 -0.54 5.66 -8.76
C ILE A 79 -0.02 4.23 -8.71
N PHE A 80 -0.86 3.30 -8.27
CA PHE A 80 -0.74 1.88 -8.53
C PHE A 80 -1.78 1.48 -9.56
N ILE A 81 -1.39 0.68 -10.55
CA ILE A 81 -2.30 0.22 -11.61
C ILE A 81 -2.44 -1.29 -11.49
N SER A 82 -3.66 -1.84 -11.62
CA SER A 82 -3.79 -3.29 -11.72
C SER A 82 -3.23 -3.79 -13.07
N PRO A 83 -2.68 -5.00 -13.16
CA PRO A 83 -2.56 -5.71 -14.42
C PRO A 83 -3.87 -5.70 -15.25
N THR A 84 -3.74 -5.77 -16.57
CA THR A 84 -4.88 -5.80 -17.51
C THR A 84 -5.60 -7.15 -17.56
N SER A 85 -5.01 -8.19 -16.96
CA SER A 85 -5.60 -9.52 -16.88
C SER A 85 -5.56 -10.06 -15.45
N ASP A 86 -6.53 -10.93 -15.15
CA ASP A 86 -6.79 -11.51 -13.83
C ASP A 86 -5.99 -12.80 -13.58
N SER A 87 -4.96 -13.09 -14.38
CA SER A 87 -4.29 -14.41 -14.37
C SER A 87 -3.41 -14.67 -13.14
N THR A 88 -3.18 -13.67 -12.27
CA THR A 88 -2.39 -13.81 -11.03
C THR A 88 -3.10 -13.16 -9.83
N ARG A 89 -4.32 -13.64 -9.57
CA ARG A 89 -5.33 -13.18 -8.59
C ARG A 89 -4.82 -12.62 -7.25
N ASN A 90 -4.01 -13.35 -6.49
CA ASN A 90 -3.57 -12.88 -5.16
C ASN A 90 -2.22 -12.13 -5.21
N ALA A 91 -1.48 -12.29 -6.30
CA ALA A 91 -0.22 -11.60 -6.55
C ALA A 91 -0.44 -10.15 -7.00
N LEU A 92 -1.60 -9.83 -7.56
CA LEU A 92 -1.95 -8.51 -8.10
C LEU A 92 -1.56 -7.38 -7.14
N ILE A 93 -2.09 -7.41 -5.93
CA ILE A 93 -1.93 -6.31 -4.96
C ILE A 93 -0.67 -6.54 -4.11
N SER A 94 -0.41 -7.77 -3.68
CA SER A 94 0.74 -8.10 -2.84
C SER A 94 2.09 -7.89 -3.55
N GLN A 95 2.16 -8.06 -4.87
CA GLN A 95 3.40 -7.86 -5.64
C GLN A 95 3.52 -6.45 -6.23
N THR A 96 2.41 -5.77 -6.51
CA THR A 96 2.42 -4.43 -7.12
C THR A 96 2.50 -3.32 -6.09
N VAL A 97 1.76 -3.44 -4.98
CA VAL A 97 1.56 -2.33 -4.05
C VAL A 97 2.60 -2.37 -2.93
N PHE A 98 2.72 -3.51 -2.24
CA PHE A 98 3.47 -3.59 -0.98
C PHE A 98 4.97 -3.35 -1.08
N PRO A 99 5.70 -3.89 -2.07
CA PRO A 99 7.13 -3.60 -2.19
C PRO A 99 7.38 -2.10 -2.30
N THR A 100 6.64 -1.41 -3.17
CA THR A 100 6.78 0.04 -3.36
C THR A 100 6.33 0.84 -2.14
N LEU A 101 5.25 0.45 -1.46
CA LEU A 101 4.84 1.11 -0.21
C LEU A 101 5.95 1.06 0.85
N LEU A 102 6.64 -0.07 0.99
CA LEU A 102 7.75 -0.20 1.93
C LEU A 102 8.99 0.58 1.48
N ASP A 103 9.27 0.62 0.19
CA ASP A 103 10.37 1.42 -0.34
C ASP A 103 10.12 2.94 -0.10
N TYR A 104 8.86 3.39 -0.12
CA TYR A 104 8.48 4.73 0.31
C TYR A 104 8.54 4.92 1.82
N ALA A 105 8.08 3.94 2.61
CA ALA A 105 8.17 3.99 4.07
C ALA A 105 9.63 4.11 4.55
N GLU A 106 10.56 3.41 3.89
CA GLU A 106 12.00 3.52 4.17
C GLU A 106 12.54 4.92 3.88
N GLU A 107 12.21 5.50 2.71
CA GLU A 107 12.66 6.84 2.32
C GLU A 107 12.15 7.93 3.29
N TYR A 108 10.92 7.78 3.80
CA TYR A 108 10.27 8.79 4.63
C TYR A 108 10.23 8.41 6.13
N ILE A 109 11.01 7.40 6.56
CA ILE A 109 10.98 6.94 7.95
C ILE A 109 11.43 8.05 8.92
N ASP A 110 12.38 8.88 8.53
CA ASP A 110 12.89 9.99 9.35
C ASP A 110 12.11 11.31 9.15
N SER A 111 11.11 11.32 8.25
CA SER A 111 10.25 12.49 8.04
C SER A 111 9.41 12.79 9.30
N PRO A 112 9.12 14.05 9.64
CA PRO A 112 8.17 14.36 10.71
C PRO A 112 6.73 13.92 10.37
N SER A 113 6.45 13.54 9.11
CA SER A 113 5.18 12.97 8.71
C SER A 113 5.00 11.56 9.28
N TYR A 114 3.81 11.29 9.82
CA TYR A 114 3.37 9.95 10.21
C TYR A 114 2.76 9.17 9.03
N ASN A 115 2.92 9.59 7.78
CA ASN A 115 2.39 8.85 6.62
C ASN A 115 3.47 7.99 5.96
N ILE A 116 3.05 6.94 5.23
CA ILE A 116 3.94 6.07 4.43
C ILE A 116 4.76 6.88 3.41
N ALA A 117 4.19 7.96 2.89
CA ALA A 117 4.86 8.85 1.94
C ALA A 117 4.44 10.32 2.16
N ASN A 118 5.10 11.22 1.43
CA ASN A 118 4.79 12.65 1.36
C ASN A 118 3.53 12.96 0.54
N HIS A 119 3.14 12.08 -0.40
CA HIS A 119 1.94 12.22 -1.23
C HIS A 119 0.99 11.04 -1.05
N LYS A 120 -0.29 11.25 -1.42
CA LYS A 120 -1.30 10.19 -1.37
C LYS A 120 -1.04 9.11 -2.43
N PHE A 121 -1.54 7.92 -2.14
CA PHE A 121 -1.58 6.81 -3.09
C PHE A 121 -2.99 6.62 -3.62
N CYS A 122 -3.11 6.27 -4.90
CA CYS A 122 -4.34 5.84 -5.53
C CYS A 122 -4.12 4.52 -6.27
N PHE A 123 -5.04 3.57 -6.11
CA PHE A 123 -5.09 2.32 -6.84
C PHE A 123 -6.13 2.39 -7.96
N LEU A 124 -5.65 2.31 -9.20
CA LEU A 124 -6.46 2.27 -10.42
C LEU A 124 -6.71 0.81 -10.83
N ASN A 125 -7.97 0.38 -10.75
CA ASN A 125 -8.38 -0.90 -11.27
C ASN A 125 -8.75 -0.78 -12.76
N VAL A 126 -7.88 -1.28 -13.64
CA VAL A 126 -8.07 -1.31 -15.11
C VAL A 126 -8.56 -2.67 -15.61
N ILE A 127 -8.90 -3.60 -14.71
CA ILE A 127 -9.47 -4.89 -15.10
C ILE A 127 -10.89 -4.65 -15.61
N ASN A 128 -11.13 -4.88 -16.90
CA ASN A 128 -12.45 -4.73 -17.52
C ASN A 128 -13.35 -5.96 -17.29
N LYS A 129 -13.49 -6.34 -16.02
CA LYS A 129 -14.46 -7.34 -15.55
C LYS A 129 -14.63 -7.25 -14.04
N LYS A 130 -15.80 -7.66 -13.56
CA LYS A 130 -16.07 -7.74 -12.13
C LYS A 130 -15.18 -8.79 -11.46
N ILE A 131 -14.47 -8.38 -10.41
CA ILE A 131 -13.69 -9.29 -9.58
C ILE A 131 -14.61 -9.85 -8.49
N THR A 132 -14.70 -11.17 -8.38
CA THR A 132 -15.56 -11.87 -7.42
C THR A 132 -14.78 -12.62 -6.33
N SER A 133 -13.46 -12.69 -6.46
CA SER A 133 -12.60 -13.34 -5.46
C SER A 133 -12.62 -12.55 -4.15
N GLN A 134 -13.17 -13.15 -3.09
CA GLN A 134 -13.29 -12.51 -1.78
C GLN A 134 -11.95 -12.05 -1.21
N MET A 135 -10.87 -12.82 -1.44
CA MET A 135 -9.53 -12.42 -0.98
C MET A 135 -9.05 -11.14 -1.67
N ILE A 136 -9.30 -10.99 -2.97
CA ILE A 136 -8.91 -9.77 -3.71
C ILE A 136 -9.77 -8.59 -3.26
N LEU A 137 -11.08 -8.80 -3.12
CA LEU A 137 -12.00 -7.77 -2.66
C LEU A 137 -11.63 -7.27 -1.26
N ARG A 138 -11.30 -8.20 -0.35
CA ARG A 138 -10.77 -7.90 0.98
C ARG A 138 -9.50 -7.06 0.89
N HIS A 139 -8.53 -7.43 0.06
CA HIS A 139 -7.30 -6.65 -0.12
C HIS A 139 -7.55 -5.25 -0.67
N MET A 140 -8.41 -5.10 -1.68
CA MET A 140 -8.77 -3.79 -2.24
C MET A 140 -9.48 -2.92 -1.20
N ALA A 141 -10.47 -3.49 -0.50
CA ALA A 141 -11.21 -2.80 0.56
C ALA A 141 -10.27 -2.41 1.71
N SER A 142 -9.35 -3.29 2.10
CA SER A 142 -8.32 -3.06 3.12
C SER A 142 -7.39 -1.90 2.76
N LEU A 143 -6.92 -1.80 1.52
CA LEU A 143 -6.13 -0.65 1.07
C LEU A 143 -6.95 0.65 1.11
N TYR A 144 -8.21 0.59 0.69
CA TYR A 144 -9.12 1.73 0.71
C TYR A 144 -9.31 2.28 2.13
N ILE A 145 -9.63 1.43 3.11
CA ILE A 145 -9.79 1.85 4.52
C ILE A 145 -8.48 2.32 5.16
N ALA A 146 -7.33 1.86 4.65
CA ALA A 146 -6.01 2.36 5.05
C ALA A 146 -5.68 3.74 4.46
N GLY A 147 -6.55 4.29 3.61
CA GLY A 147 -6.43 5.64 3.05
C GLY A 147 -5.73 5.71 1.69
N ILE A 148 -5.66 4.58 0.98
CA ILE A 148 -5.29 4.57 -0.45
C ILE A 148 -6.57 4.80 -1.25
N ASP A 149 -6.60 5.82 -2.08
CA ASP A 149 -7.75 6.10 -2.92
C ASP A 149 -7.99 4.95 -3.92
N TYR A 150 -9.24 4.66 -4.27
CA TYR A 150 -9.59 3.59 -5.20
C TYR A 150 -10.42 4.16 -6.35
N ILE A 151 -10.02 3.87 -7.58
CA ILE A 151 -10.74 4.26 -8.80
C ILE A 151 -10.91 3.02 -9.67
N GLU A 152 -12.14 2.77 -10.09
CA GLU A 152 -12.46 1.76 -11.09
C GLU A 152 -12.52 2.43 -12.47
N VAL A 153 -11.66 2.02 -13.40
CA VAL A 153 -11.57 2.62 -14.74
C VAL A 153 -12.73 2.15 -15.63
N PHE A 154 -13.16 0.92 -15.43
CA PHE A 154 -14.34 0.36 -16.07
C PHE A 154 -15.41 0.14 -15.00
N PRO A 155 -16.68 0.50 -15.25
CA PRO A 155 -17.74 0.44 -14.24
C PRO A 155 -18.22 -1.00 -14.02
N ASN A 156 -17.34 -1.89 -13.51
CA ASN A 156 -17.70 -3.28 -13.24
C ASN A 156 -18.29 -3.48 -11.83
N HIS A 157 -18.34 -2.42 -11.02
CA HIS A 157 -18.85 -2.45 -9.65
C HIS A 157 -18.12 -3.52 -8.83
N THR A 158 -16.78 -3.50 -8.91
CA THR A 158 -15.91 -4.42 -8.18
C THR A 158 -15.90 -4.07 -6.70
N LEU A 159 -15.72 -2.79 -6.37
CA LEU A 159 -15.73 -2.29 -5.00
C LEU A 159 -16.57 -1.02 -4.91
N GLU A 160 -17.73 -1.13 -4.26
CA GLU A 160 -18.57 0.01 -3.91
C GLU A 160 -17.98 0.71 -2.68
N THR A 161 -17.09 1.68 -2.91
CA THR A 161 -16.33 2.37 -1.83
C THR A 161 -17.22 2.99 -0.75
N LYS A 162 -18.44 3.42 -1.10
CA LYS A 162 -19.43 3.96 -0.16
C LYS A 162 -20.02 2.90 0.79
N GLU A 163 -20.01 1.64 0.38
CA GLU A 163 -20.56 0.51 1.13
C GLU A 163 -19.50 -0.17 2.02
N VAL A 164 -18.22 0.16 1.84
CA VAL A 164 -17.14 -0.39 2.67
C VAL A 164 -17.35 0.01 4.14
N PRO A 165 -17.46 -0.96 5.08
CA PRO A 165 -17.73 -0.65 6.47
C PRO A 165 -16.65 0.22 7.12
N ARG A 166 -17.08 1.15 7.98
CA ARG A 166 -16.19 2.09 8.70
C ARG A 166 -15.81 1.66 10.12
N ASN A 167 -16.22 0.46 10.53
CA ASN A 167 -15.77 -0.16 11.76
C ASN A 167 -15.19 -1.55 11.46
N ILE A 168 -14.22 -1.97 12.27
CA ILE A 168 -13.47 -3.20 12.03
C ILE A 168 -14.32 -4.46 12.14
N LYS A 169 -15.32 -4.52 13.03
CA LYS A 169 -16.17 -5.70 13.22
C LYS A 169 -17.01 -5.98 11.98
N GLU A 170 -17.72 -4.99 11.47
CA GLU A 170 -18.51 -5.11 10.24
C GLU A 170 -17.62 -5.31 9.01
N PHE A 171 -16.46 -4.65 8.96
CA PHE A 171 -15.50 -4.89 7.88
C PHE A 171 -15.07 -6.36 7.82
N LEU A 172 -14.71 -6.94 8.96
CA LEU A 172 -14.33 -8.35 9.04
C LEU A 172 -15.51 -9.27 8.71
N LYS A 173 -16.72 -8.96 9.18
CA LYS A 173 -17.93 -9.72 8.84
C LYS A 173 -18.22 -9.76 7.34
N VAL A 174 -17.95 -8.67 6.62
CA VAL A 174 -18.19 -8.57 5.16
C VAL A 174 -17.06 -9.20 4.35
N TYR A 175 -15.80 -8.93 4.71
CA TYR A 175 -14.64 -9.23 3.86
C TYR A 175 -13.76 -10.38 4.36
N ALA A 176 -13.86 -10.79 5.62
CA ALA A 176 -13.12 -11.94 6.14
C ALA A 176 -13.93 -13.23 5.91
N PRO A 177 -13.53 -14.09 4.95
CA PRO A 177 -14.30 -15.32 4.64
C PRO A 177 -14.34 -16.30 5.81
N ASP A 178 -13.44 -16.14 6.76
CA ASP A 178 -13.28 -16.96 7.95
C ASP A 178 -13.89 -16.33 9.21
N TYR A 179 -14.65 -15.22 9.06
CA TYR A 179 -15.25 -14.50 10.19
C TYR A 179 -16.12 -15.40 11.05
N SER A 180 -17.06 -16.16 10.47
CA SER A 180 -17.96 -17.02 11.24
C SER A 180 -17.25 -18.18 11.95
N GLU A 181 -16.09 -18.60 11.44
CA GLU A 181 -15.30 -19.68 12.04
C GLU A 181 -14.46 -19.18 13.22
N TYR A 182 -13.88 -17.99 13.11
CA TYR A 182 -12.96 -17.45 14.11
C TYR A 182 -13.58 -16.39 15.05
N TYR A 183 -14.84 -16.04 14.85
CA TYR A 183 -15.56 -15.11 15.73
C TYR A 183 -16.25 -15.83 16.88
N ASN A 184 -16.00 -15.37 18.10
CA ASN A 184 -16.66 -15.81 19.31
C ASN A 184 -17.56 -14.67 19.82
N GLU A 185 -18.88 -14.90 19.77
CA GLU A 185 -19.90 -13.91 20.16
C GLU A 185 -19.93 -13.68 21.68
N GLU A 186 -19.67 -14.71 22.50
CA GLU A 186 -19.72 -14.63 23.97
C GLU A 186 -18.72 -13.60 24.51
N ASN A 187 -17.53 -13.52 23.91
CA ASN A 187 -16.46 -12.65 24.36
C ASN A 187 -16.21 -11.45 23.42
N ASP A 188 -16.97 -11.35 22.33
CA ASP A 188 -16.78 -10.41 21.22
C ASP A 188 -15.32 -10.35 20.71
N ILE A 189 -14.81 -11.52 20.30
CA ILE A 189 -13.43 -11.71 19.85
C ILE A 189 -13.41 -12.34 18.46
N TYR A 190 -12.59 -11.80 17.56
CA TYR A 190 -12.19 -12.48 16.32
C TYR A 190 -10.75 -12.99 16.43
N ASN A 191 -10.54 -14.29 16.24
CA ASN A 191 -9.25 -14.96 16.46
C ASN A 191 -8.69 -15.60 15.17
N GLY A 192 -8.60 -14.82 14.08
CA GLY A 192 -8.12 -15.31 12.78
C GLY A 192 -6.64 -15.73 12.75
N LEU A 193 -6.20 -16.25 11.60
CA LEU A 193 -4.84 -16.81 11.44
C LEU A 193 -3.72 -15.78 11.64
N ASN A 194 -3.84 -14.61 11.01
CA ASN A 194 -2.78 -13.59 11.01
C ASN A 194 -2.94 -12.55 12.13
N TYR A 195 -4.13 -12.41 12.71
CA TYR A 195 -4.38 -11.42 13.74
C TYR A 195 -5.52 -11.83 14.68
N TYR A 196 -5.53 -11.18 15.83
CA TYR A 196 -6.57 -11.27 16.85
C TYR A 196 -7.17 -9.89 17.06
N VAL A 197 -8.49 -9.82 17.25
CA VAL A 197 -9.21 -8.59 17.55
C VAL A 197 -10.12 -8.83 18.75
N ASP A 198 -9.88 -8.07 19.81
CA ASP A 198 -10.80 -7.91 20.95
C ASP A 198 -11.61 -6.64 20.71
N PHE A 199 -12.88 -6.78 20.35
CA PHE A 199 -13.74 -5.65 20.03
C PHE A 199 -14.14 -4.86 21.29
N ASN A 200 -14.21 -5.53 22.45
CA ASN A 200 -14.57 -4.93 23.73
C ASN A 200 -13.44 -4.06 24.29
N ASN A 201 -12.24 -4.63 24.38
CA ASN A 201 -11.06 -3.94 24.90
C ASN A 201 -10.34 -3.10 23.84
N LYS A 202 -10.81 -3.13 22.59
CA LYS A 202 -10.22 -2.48 21.43
C LYS A 202 -8.73 -2.81 21.27
N ILE A 203 -8.41 -4.11 21.26
CA ILE A 203 -7.04 -4.60 21.04
C ILE A 203 -6.98 -5.27 19.68
N PHE A 204 -6.04 -4.84 18.84
CA PHE A 204 -5.72 -5.51 17.58
C PHE A 204 -4.31 -6.07 17.69
N LYS A 205 -4.15 -7.40 17.63
CA LYS A 205 -2.88 -8.08 17.84
C LYS A 205 -2.41 -8.79 16.57
N TRP A 206 -1.16 -8.53 16.18
CA TRP A 206 -0.48 -9.24 15.10
C TRP A 206 -0.05 -10.63 15.58
N LYS A 207 -0.30 -11.65 14.77
CA LYS A 207 0.20 -13.01 14.99
C LYS A 207 1.26 -13.34 13.97
N THR A 208 2.30 -14.06 14.39
CA THR A 208 3.37 -14.51 13.48
C THR A 208 3.46 -16.02 13.32
N HIS A 209 2.62 -16.79 14.03
CA HIS A 209 2.68 -18.26 14.01
C HIS A 209 2.61 -18.83 12.58
N ASP A 210 1.57 -18.46 11.83
CA ASP A 210 1.35 -18.93 10.46
C ASP A 210 2.41 -18.39 9.47
N PHE A 211 2.96 -17.23 9.77
CA PHE A 211 4.02 -16.60 8.99
C PHE A 211 5.36 -17.34 9.15
N ILE A 212 5.68 -17.80 10.37
CA ILE A 212 6.89 -18.56 10.68
C ILE A 212 6.89 -19.93 10.00
N HIS A 213 5.74 -20.60 9.89
CA HIS A 213 5.62 -21.89 9.18
C HIS A 213 5.90 -21.79 7.67
N LYS A 214 5.95 -20.56 7.12
CA LYS A 214 6.27 -20.30 5.71
C LYS A 214 7.76 -20.00 5.49
N LEU A 215 8.59 -20.20 6.50
CA LEU A 215 10.04 -20.12 6.38
C LEU A 215 10.62 -21.45 5.89
N LYS A 216 11.71 -21.36 5.13
CA LYS A 216 12.53 -22.49 4.71
C LYS A 216 13.86 -22.39 5.44
N GLU A 217 14.22 -23.45 6.14
CA GLU A 217 15.55 -23.60 6.71
C GLU A 217 16.42 -24.42 5.76
N SER A 218 17.65 -23.96 5.54
CA SER A 218 18.65 -24.64 4.73
C SER A 218 20.02 -24.54 5.39
N ALA A 219 21.01 -25.28 4.87
CA ALA A 219 22.40 -25.18 5.34
C ALA A 219 22.97 -23.74 5.26
N ASN A 220 22.40 -22.89 4.40
CA ASN A 220 22.83 -21.51 4.18
C ASN A 220 22.04 -20.49 5.01
N GLY A 221 21.16 -20.94 5.91
CA GLY A 221 20.32 -20.10 6.76
C GLY A 221 18.83 -20.19 6.42
N VAL A 222 18.09 -19.19 6.88
CA VAL A 222 16.63 -19.09 6.76
C VAL A 222 16.26 -18.15 5.60
N ASP A 223 15.27 -18.53 4.81
CA ASP A 223 14.64 -17.67 3.80
C ASP A 223 13.11 -17.88 3.78
N PHE A 224 12.39 -16.96 3.16
CA PHE A 224 10.95 -17.07 2.94
C PHE A 224 10.65 -18.08 1.82
N ASN A 225 9.61 -18.89 2.00
CA ASN A 225 9.07 -19.71 0.94
C ASN A 225 8.34 -18.84 -0.11
N GLY A 226 9.02 -18.51 -1.21
CA GLY A 226 8.43 -17.70 -2.27
C GLY A 226 8.23 -16.24 -1.83
N SER A 227 7.00 -15.73 -1.94
CA SER A 227 6.62 -14.35 -1.56
C SER A 227 5.71 -14.30 -0.32
N ALA A 228 5.85 -15.27 0.59
CA ALA A 228 5.02 -15.41 1.78
C ALA A 228 4.93 -14.13 2.63
N GLU A 229 6.02 -13.36 2.71
CA GLU A 229 6.11 -12.09 3.41
C GLU A 229 5.14 -11.05 2.84
N LYS A 230 5.01 -10.98 1.51
CA LYS A 230 4.12 -10.00 0.86
C LYS A 230 2.65 -10.30 1.15
N PHE A 231 2.30 -11.59 1.19
CA PHE A 231 0.95 -12.04 1.54
C PHE A 231 0.62 -11.79 3.01
N TYR A 232 1.61 -11.85 3.89
CA TYR A 232 1.41 -11.46 5.28
C TYR A 232 1.18 -9.95 5.41
N TRP A 233 2.02 -9.13 4.76
CA TRP A 233 1.93 -7.67 4.87
C TRP A 233 0.63 -7.09 4.32
N ILE A 234 0.13 -7.63 3.21
CA ILE A 234 -1.14 -7.19 2.61
C ILE A 234 -2.34 -7.42 3.50
N GLU A 235 -2.28 -8.46 4.33
CA GLU A 235 -3.32 -8.75 5.31
C GLU A 235 -3.17 -7.87 6.55
N MET A 236 -1.94 -7.59 6.98
CA MET A 236 -1.67 -7.03 8.30
C MET A 236 -1.60 -5.51 8.32
N LEU A 237 -0.85 -4.89 7.42
CA LEU A 237 -0.58 -3.45 7.50
C LEU A 237 -1.86 -2.60 7.31
N PRO A 238 -2.67 -2.80 6.25
CA PRO A 238 -3.82 -1.94 6.02
C PRO A 238 -4.89 -2.06 7.12
N ILE A 239 -5.19 -3.28 7.55
CA ILE A 239 -6.19 -3.50 8.61
C ILE A 239 -5.71 -2.94 9.96
N SER A 240 -4.41 -2.91 10.22
CA SER A 240 -3.85 -2.33 11.45
C SER A 240 -3.93 -0.81 11.45
N ILE A 241 -3.65 -0.17 10.30
CA ILE A 241 -3.86 1.27 10.13
C ILE A 241 -5.34 1.59 10.35
N PHE A 242 -6.24 0.79 9.80
CA PHE A 242 -7.68 0.97 10.02
C PHE A 242 -8.09 0.77 11.47
N ALA A 243 -7.62 -0.30 12.12
CA ALA A 243 -7.87 -0.57 13.54
C ALA A 243 -7.43 0.60 14.42
N TYR A 244 -6.23 1.14 14.18
CA TYR A 244 -5.71 2.30 14.92
C TYR A 244 -6.58 3.54 14.73
N ARG A 245 -7.02 3.82 13.49
CA ARG A 245 -7.98 4.90 13.20
C ARG A 245 -9.34 4.70 13.88
N CYS A 246 -9.75 3.45 14.11
CA CYS A 246 -10.94 3.10 14.90
C CYS A 246 -10.70 3.16 16.43
N GLY A 247 -9.50 3.55 16.87
CA GLY A 247 -9.13 3.68 18.28
C GLY A 247 -8.72 2.37 18.95
N TYR A 248 -8.24 1.39 18.18
CA TYR A 248 -7.68 0.16 18.73
C TYR A 248 -6.22 0.35 19.09
N LYS A 249 -5.81 -0.25 20.21
CA LYS A 249 -4.40 -0.43 20.53
C LYS A 249 -3.82 -1.53 19.64
N ILE A 250 -2.74 -1.21 18.93
CA ILE A 250 -2.06 -2.17 18.06
C ILE A 250 -0.96 -2.88 18.84
N ASP A 251 -1.11 -4.17 19.06
CA ASP A 251 -0.09 -5.05 19.64
C ASP A 251 0.62 -5.81 18.53
N TYR A 252 1.87 -5.43 18.27
CA TYR A 252 2.74 -6.09 17.28
C TYR A 252 3.94 -6.79 17.94
N SER A 253 3.86 -7.09 19.24
CA SER A 253 4.94 -7.70 20.01
C SER A 253 5.43 -9.05 19.45
N GLU A 254 4.53 -9.87 18.92
CA GLU A 254 4.90 -11.12 18.23
C GLU A 254 5.70 -10.88 16.95
N TYR A 255 5.43 -9.78 16.24
CA TYR A 255 6.18 -9.37 15.07
C TYR A 255 7.57 -8.87 15.45
N SER A 256 7.68 -8.01 16.47
CA SER A 256 8.98 -7.57 17.00
C SER A 256 9.82 -8.75 17.49
N LYS A 257 9.20 -9.71 18.19
CA LYS A 257 9.86 -10.93 18.65
C LYS A 257 10.33 -11.78 17.46
N PHE A 258 9.53 -11.93 16.41
CA PHE A 258 9.95 -12.61 15.18
C PHE A 258 11.21 -11.96 14.59
N ILE A 259 11.23 -10.63 14.41
CA ILE A 259 12.41 -9.93 13.87
C ILE A 259 13.64 -10.17 14.73
N SER A 260 13.55 -9.97 16.04
CA SER A 260 14.68 -10.18 16.95
C SER A 260 15.23 -11.61 16.94
N THR A 261 14.34 -12.59 16.76
CA THR A 261 14.67 -14.03 16.81
C THR A 261 15.34 -14.52 15.50
N TYR A 262 14.91 -13.99 14.36
CA TYR A 262 15.33 -14.47 13.04
C TYR A 262 16.39 -13.59 12.36
N LYS A 263 16.68 -12.39 12.89
CA LYS A 263 17.66 -11.44 12.31
C LYS A 263 19.04 -12.05 12.04
N SER A 264 19.57 -12.86 12.96
CA SER A 264 20.86 -13.51 12.79
C SER A 264 20.81 -14.77 11.91
N LYS A 265 19.61 -15.30 11.65
CA LYS A 265 19.40 -16.53 10.87
C LYS A 265 19.20 -16.26 9.38
N PHE A 266 18.73 -15.07 9.02
CA PHE A 266 18.64 -14.63 7.63
C PHE A 266 20.00 -14.13 7.13
N SER A 267 20.23 -14.25 5.82
CA SER A 267 21.38 -13.62 5.17
C SER A 267 21.33 -12.11 5.35
N LYS A 268 22.47 -11.48 5.67
CA LYS A 268 22.61 -10.01 5.75
C LYS A 268 22.27 -9.29 4.43
N LYS A 269 22.24 -10.02 3.31
CA LYS A 269 21.87 -9.52 1.99
C LYS A 269 20.41 -9.82 1.62
N SER A 270 19.58 -10.28 2.56
CA SER A 270 18.17 -10.59 2.29
C SER A 270 17.32 -9.33 2.24
N ASP A 271 16.95 -8.91 1.02
CA ASP A 271 16.04 -7.78 0.82
C ASP A 271 14.66 -8.01 1.44
N LYS A 272 14.19 -9.26 1.47
CA LYS A 272 12.89 -9.61 2.07
C LYS A 272 12.89 -9.41 3.58
N PHE A 273 13.96 -9.84 4.26
CA PHE A 273 14.08 -9.65 5.70
C PHE A 273 14.33 -8.18 6.04
N LYS A 274 15.15 -7.47 5.25
CA LYS A 274 15.33 -6.02 5.41
C LYS A 274 13.99 -5.28 5.36
N ARG A 275 13.10 -5.64 4.42
CA ARG A 275 11.74 -5.07 4.35
C ARG A 275 10.87 -5.40 5.56
N CYS A 276 11.08 -6.54 6.22
CA CYS A 276 10.42 -6.82 7.50
C CYS A 276 10.89 -5.86 8.60
N GLU A 277 12.19 -5.53 8.63
CA GLU A 277 12.75 -4.54 9.57
C GLU A 277 12.23 -3.12 9.26
N THR A 278 12.13 -2.75 7.98
CA THR A 278 11.52 -1.49 7.54
C THR A 278 10.06 -1.39 8.00
N LEU A 279 9.28 -2.46 7.84
CA LEU A 279 7.89 -2.50 8.29
C LEU A 279 7.79 -2.32 9.81
N LEU A 280 8.62 -3.01 10.59
CA LEU A 280 8.64 -2.83 12.04
C LEU A 280 8.96 -1.38 12.42
N SER A 281 9.98 -0.79 11.80
CA SER A 281 10.38 0.61 12.06
C SER A 281 9.24 1.59 11.74
N TYR A 282 8.52 1.35 10.63
CA TYR A 282 7.34 2.14 10.27
C TYR A 282 6.22 2.01 11.30
N ILE A 283 5.91 0.79 11.74
CA ILE A 283 4.89 0.50 12.75
C ILE A 283 5.24 1.17 14.08
N ASP A 284 6.50 1.06 14.51
CA ASP A 284 7.02 1.69 15.74
C ASP A 284 6.84 3.21 15.71
N LYS A 285 7.00 3.84 14.54
CA LYS A 285 6.76 5.28 14.36
C LYS A 285 5.28 5.64 14.29
N TYR A 286 4.47 4.83 13.60
CA TYR A 286 3.09 5.17 13.26
C TYR A 286 2.12 5.00 14.43
N PHE A 287 2.28 3.94 15.25
CA PHE A 287 1.31 3.56 16.28
C PHE A 287 1.66 4.03 17.70
N ILE A 288 2.46 5.10 17.83
CA ILE A 288 2.80 5.75 19.10
C ILE A 288 1.55 6.35 19.75
#